data_AF-A0A1Y3XQI8-F1
#
_entry.id   AF-A0A1Y3XQI8-F1
#
_cell.length_a   1.000
_cell.length_b   1.000
_cell.length_c   1.000
_cell.angle_alpha   90.00
_cell.angle_beta   90.00
_cell.angle_gamma   90.00
#
_symmetry.space_group_name_H-M   'P 1'
#
loop_
_entity.id
_entity.type
_entity.pdbx_description
1 polymer ?
#
loop_
_entity_poly.entity_id
_entity_poly.type
_entity_poly.pdbx_seq_one_letter_code
_entity_poly.pdbx_strand_id
1 'polypeptide(L)'
;MGLFDDDDLELDALLDAVKKYPSCVAELNEGNVQAIFNRCLATDHTPKEQVSRSILFSRTMGYKPEDEIVFYFDKDKLLGNKKNIEYLFGQLKNAHEKNEYMRMENAVYQYQGRKWTDNRAHMLELLYLGCTMETVLISPFNAKTDATSLGVERLKSTLSPKDPAFPAWWEAHKGEWED
;
A
#
# COMPACT_ATOMS: atom_id res chain seq x y z
N MET A 1 -46.37 14.43 20.30
CA MET A 1 -45.87 15.10 19.08
C MET A 1 -44.66 15.89 19.51
N GLY A 2 -43.43 15.59 19.13
CA GLY A 2 -42.88 14.68 18.13
C GLY A 2 -41.50 15.25 17.74
N LEU A 3 -40.64 14.37 17.22
CA LEU A 3 -39.44 14.73 16.44
C LEU A 3 -38.23 15.22 17.26
N PHE A 4 -37.62 14.31 18.02
CA PHE A 4 -36.16 14.30 18.13
C PHE A 4 -35.76 12.91 17.69
N ASP A 5 -35.36 12.85 16.42
CA ASP A 5 -35.27 11.66 15.58
C ASP A 5 -34.12 10.75 16.01
N ASP A 6 -34.36 9.44 15.96
CA ASP A 6 -33.39 8.34 16.11
C ASP A 6 -32.23 8.40 15.08
N ASP A 7 -32.25 9.35 14.13
CA ASP A 7 -31.28 9.51 13.05
C ASP A 7 -29.88 9.97 13.53
N ASP A 8 -29.78 10.68 14.66
CA ASP A 8 -28.48 11.15 15.19
C ASP A 8 -27.70 10.00 15.88
N LEU A 9 -28.40 9.04 16.48
CA LEU A 9 -27.80 7.84 17.10
C LEU A 9 -27.25 6.87 16.05
N GLU A 10 -27.90 6.76 14.90
CA GLU A 10 -27.37 5.97 13.78
C GLU A 10 -26.12 6.61 13.16
N LEU A 11 -26.09 7.93 13.01
CA LEU A 11 -24.94 8.62 12.42
C LEU A 11 -23.71 8.57 13.34
N ASP A 12 -23.88 8.74 14.64
CA ASP A 12 -22.78 8.62 15.61
C ASP A 12 -22.28 7.18 15.74
N ALA A 13 -23.16 6.18 15.73
CA ALA A 13 -22.75 4.77 15.70
C ALA A 13 -22.07 4.38 14.37
N LEU A 14 -22.50 4.95 13.24
CA LEU A 14 -21.85 4.79 11.94
C LEU A 14 -20.51 5.52 11.89
N LEU A 15 -20.41 6.72 12.46
CA LEU A 15 -19.16 7.47 12.60
C LEU A 15 -18.19 6.76 13.54
N ASP A 16 -18.65 6.17 14.63
CA ASP A 16 -17.85 5.35 15.55
C ASP A 16 -17.42 4.03 14.89
N ALA A 17 -18.27 3.43 14.05
CA ALA A 17 -17.90 2.28 13.23
C ALA A 17 -16.84 2.63 12.16
N VAL A 18 -16.91 3.84 11.58
CA VAL A 18 -15.91 4.38 10.64
C VAL A 18 -14.63 4.85 11.36
N LYS A 19 -14.70 5.20 12.64
CA LYS A 19 -13.57 5.69 13.47
C LYS A 19 -12.87 4.60 14.31
N LYS A 20 -13.27 3.33 14.19
CA LYS A 20 -12.71 2.27 15.04
C LYS A 20 -11.20 2.07 14.84
N TYR A 21 -10.68 2.39 13.66
CA TYR A 21 -9.29 2.16 13.28
C TYR A 21 -8.70 3.42 12.62
N PRO A 22 -7.38 3.66 12.76
CA PRO A 22 -6.73 4.79 12.11
C PRO A 22 -6.83 4.67 10.58
N SER A 23 -6.75 5.81 9.89
CA SER A 23 -6.94 5.89 8.43
C SER A 23 -6.00 5.01 7.60
N CYS A 24 -4.87 4.56 8.17
CA CYS A 24 -3.92 3.65 7.54
C CYS A 24 -4.42 2.20 7.45
N VAL A 25 -5.44 1.82 8.22
CA VAL A 25 -6.06 0.49 8.18
C VAL A 25 -7.01 0.41 6.99
N ALA A 26 -6.53 -0.20 5.92
CA ALA A 26 -7.28 -0.36 4.68
C ALA A 26 -7.12 -1.78 4.13
N GLU A 27 -8.15 -2.29 3.46
CA GLU A 27 -8.06 -3.57 2.74
C GLU A 27 -7.22 -3.42 1.47
N LEU A 28 -6.39 -4.41 1.17
CA LEU A 28 -5.70 -4.51 -0.13
C LEU A 28 -6.70 -4.82 -1.24
N ASN A 29 -7.09 -3.77 -1.98
CA ASN A 29 -7.93 -3.83 -3.17
C ASN A 29 -7.56 -2.70 -4.15
N GLU A 30 -8.08 -2.78 -5.38
CA GLU A 30 -7.78 -1.84 -6.46
C GLU A 30 -8.12 -0.38 -6.10
N GLY A 31 -9.28 -0.13 -5.48
CA GLY A 31 -9.73 1.21 -5.14
C GLY A 31 -8.82 1.90 -4.12
N ASN A 32 -8.40 1.18 -3.08
CA ASN A 32 -7.52 1.72 -2.04
C ASN A 32 -6.11 1.99 -2.59
N VAL A 33 -5.58 1.07 -3.39
CA VAL A 33 -4.27 1.25 -4.07
C VAL A 33 -4.30 2.47 -4.98
N GLN A 34 -5.29 2.54 -5.87
CA GLN A 34 -5.41 3.65 -6.82
C GLN A 34 -5.60 5.00 -6.11
N ALA A 35 -6.41 5.04 -5.05
CA ALA A 35 -6.63 6.28 -4.29
C ALA A 35 -5.35 6.81 -3.66
N ILE A 36 -4.53 5.94 -3.06
CA ILE A 36 -3.23 6.32 -2.47
C ILE A 36 -2.24 6.71 -3.56
N PHE A 37 -2.18 5.94 -4.64
CA PHE A 37 -1.31 6.21 -5.79
C PHE A 37 -1.54 7.62 -6.33
N ASN A 38 -2.80 7.92 -6.69
CA ASN A 38 -3.19 9.23 -7.22
C ASN A 38 -2.95 10.37 -6.23
N ARG A 39 -3.22 10.14 -4.94
CA ARG A 39 -2.96 11.13 -3.89
C ARG A 39 -1.49 11.49 -3.81
N CYS A 40 -0.60 10.51 -3.95
CA CYS A 40 0.85 10.69 -3.82
C CYS A 40 1.50 11.30 -5.07
N LEU A 41 0.83 11.36 -6.23
CA LEU A 41 1.43 11.91 -7.45
C LEU A 41 1.89 13.36 -7.26
N ALA A 42 3.06 13.66 -7.81
CA ALA A 42 3.54 15.02 -7.96
C ALA A 42 2.64 15.78 -8.94
N THR A 43 2.51 17.08 -8.72
CA THR A 43 1.78 17.99 -9.61
C THR A 43 2.71 19.08 -10.11
N ASP A 44 2.25 19.91 -11.04
CA ASP A 44 3.01 21.07 -11.52
C ASP A 44 3.34 22.08 -10.38
N HIS A 45 2.65 21.97 -9.25
CA HIS A 45 2.89 22.79 -8.06
C HIS A 45 3.83 22.14 -7.03
N THR A 46 4.25 20.88 -7.23
CA THR A 46 5.18 20.21 -6.32
C THR A 46 6.60 20.76 -6.54
N PRO A 47 7.26 21.33 -5.51
CA PRO A 47 8.63 21.82 -5.63
C PRO A 47 9.60 20.72 -6.09
N LYS A 48 10.59 21.06 -6.92
CA LYS A 48 11.49 20.06 -7.54
C LYS A 48 12.25 19.23 -6.52
N GLU A 49 12.61 19.83 -5.39
CA GLU A 49 13.28 19.21 -4.24
C GLU A 49 12.36 18.24 -3.46
N GLN A 50 11.05 18.38 -3.62
CA GLN A 50 10.03 17.50 -3.03
C GLN A 50 9.49 16.46 -4.02
N VAL A 51 10.14 16.29 -5.17
CA VAL A 51 9.82 15.21 -6.10
C VAL A 51 10.63 13.96 -5.78
N SER A 52 9.94 12.87 -5.48
CA SER A 52 10.50 11.52 -5.41
C SER A 52 10.26 10.77 -6.71
N ARG A 53 11.19 9.91 -7.10
CA ARG A 53 11.11 9.10 -8.33
C ARG A 53 10.94 7.64 -7.96
N SER A 54 10.08 6.96 -8.70
CA SER A 54 9.96 5.51 -8.65
C SER A 54 10.19 4.90 -10.03
N ILE A 55 11.03 3.87 -10.07
CA ILE A 55 11.42 3.15 -11.29
C ILE A 55 11.46 1.65 -10.97
N LEU A 56 10.52 0.88 -11.50
CA LEU A 56 10.49 -0.57 -11.27
C LEU A 56 11.42 -1.32 -12.24
N PHE A 57 11.46 -0.92 -13.50
CA PHE A 57 12.18 -1.61 -14.57
C PHE A 57 13.36 -0.75 -15.03
N SER A 58 14.37 -0.63 -14.18
CA SER A 58 15.54 0.23 -14.44
C SER A 58 16.52 -0.41 -15.43
N ARG A 59 17.14 0.40 -16.28
CA ARG A 59 18.28 -0.01 -17.12
C ARG A 59 19.44 -0.58 -16.32
N THR A 60 19.65 -0.08 -15.11
CA THR A 60 20.70 -0.58 -14.21
C THR A 60 20.43 -2.02 -13.74
N MET A 61 19.20 -2.50 -13.90
CA MET A 61 18.78 -3.87 -13.57
C MET A 61 18.66 -4.78 -14.80
N GLY A 62 19.10 -4.31 -15.98
CA GLY A 62 19.12 -5.08 -17.23
C GLY A 62 17.92 -4.89 -18.14
N TYR A 63 17.01 -3.95 -17.84
CA TYR A 63 15.92 -3.58 -18.73
C TYR A 63 16.37 -2.62 -19.85
N LYS A 64 15.58 -2.52 -20.91
CA LYS A 64 15.87 -1.59 -22.00
C LYS A 64 15.36 -0.18 -21.67
N PRO A 65 15.88 0.88 -22.32
CA PRO A 65 15.41 2.25 -22.09
C PRO A 65 13.89 2.43 -22.26
N GLU A 66 13.27 1.71 -23.21
CA GLU A 66 11.83 1.76 -23.46
C GLU A 66 10.97 1.12 -22.36
N ASP A 67 11.55 0.26 -21.51
CA ASP A 67 10.86 -0.36 -20.38
C ASP A 67 10.88 0.53 -19.11
N GLU A 68 11.78 1.53 -19.08
CA GLU A 68 12.02 2.39 -17.92
C GLU A 68 10.94 3.48 -17.81
N ILE A 69 9.83 3.14 -17.17
CA ILE A 69 8.79 4.10 -16.81
C ILE A 69 9.13 4.72 -15.45
N VAL A 70 9.12 6.06 -15.40
CA VAL A 70 9.35 6.83 -14.18
C VAL A 70 8.03 7.43 -13.71
N PHE A 71 7.65 7.13 -12.47
CA PHE A 71 6.61 7.88 -11.77
C PHE A 71 7.23 8.93 -10.84
N TYR A 72 6.63 10.11 -10.85
CA TYR A 72 7.02 11.23 -9.99
C TYR A 72 5.97 11.39 -8.89
N PHE A 73 6.42 11.27 -7.66
CA PHE A 73 5.59 11.41 -6.47
C PHE A 73 6.00 12.65 -5.68
N ASP A 74 5.04 13.20 -4.97
CA ASP A 74 5.25 14.23 -3.97
C ASP A 74 5.76 13.58 -2.67
N LYS A 75 6.94 13.99 -2.21
CA LYS A 75 7.64 13.40 -1.07
C LYS A 75 6.84 13.52 0.22
N ASP A 76 6.24 14.68 0.47
CA ASP A 76 5.49 14.93 1.70
C ASP A 76 4.21 14.08 1.71
N LYS A 77 3.56 13.94 0.55
CA LYS A 77 2.39 13.07 0.42
C LYS A 77 2.75 11.58 0.57
N LEU A 78 3.88 11.13 0.03
CA LEU A 78 4.38 9.77 0.26
C LEU A 78 4.61 9.51 1.75
N LEU A 79 5.31 10.41 2.44
CA LEU A 79 5.57 10.28 3.87
C LEU A 79 4.27 10.29 4.69
N GLY A 80 3.32 11.18 4.36
CA GLY A 80 2.01 11.23 5.00
C GLY A 80 1.14 9.99 4.75
N ASN A 81 1.36 9.27 3.63
CA ASN A 81 0.66 8.02 3.34
C ASN A 81 1.51 6.76 3.62
N LYS A 82 2.71 6.90 4.20
CA LYS A 82 3.66 5.81 4.34
C LYS A 82 3.07 4.61 5.07
N LYS A 83 2.41 4.83 6.21
CA LYS A 83 1.73 3.75 6.95
C LYS A 83 0.64 3.08 6.13
N ASN A 84 -0.12 3.82 5.33
CA ASN A 84 -1.14 3.25 4.44
C ASN A 84 -0.49 2.30 3.43
N ILE A 85 0.61 2.74 2.80
CA ILE A 85 1.35 1.95 1.82
C ILE A 85 1.94 0.69 2.48
N GLU A 86 2.58 0.84 3.64
CA GLU A 86 3.12 -0.28 4.43
C GLU A 86 2.02 -1.28 4.82
N TYR A 87 0.85 -0.77 5.24
CA TYR A 87 -0.29 -1.60 5.63
C TYR A 87 -0.84 -2.41 4.45
N LEU A 88 -0.90 -1.83 3.25
CA LEU A 88 -1.31 -2.54 2.03
C LEU A 88 -0.29 -3.60 1.62
N PHE A 89 1.01 -3.26 1.62
CA PHE A 89 2.06 -4.23 1.32
C PHE A 89 2.10 -5.37 2.34
N GLY A 90 1.82 -5.11 3.61
CA GLY A 90 1.76 -6.11 4.67
C GLY A 90 0.68 -7.17 4.45
N GLN A 91 -0.32 -6.91 3.61
CA GLN A 91 -1.35 -7.88 3.22
C GLN A 91 -0.93 -8.78 2.04
N LEU A 92 0.21 -8.53 1.40
CA LEU A 92 0.69 -9.42 0.34
C LEU A 92 1.08 -10.79 0.92
N LYS A 93 0.84 -11.84 0.14
CA LYS A 93 1.23 -13.21 0.52
C LYS A 93 2.71 -13.31 0.88
N ASN A 94 3.58 -12.70 0.08
CA ASN A 94 5.02 -12.69 0.33
C ASN A 94 5.41 -12.01 1.65
N ALA A 95 4.64 -11.02 2.13
CA ALA A 95 4.89 -10.35 3.41
C ALA A 95 4.63 -11.28 4.61
N HIS A 96 3.58 -12.10 4.50
CA HIS A 96 3.21 -13.09 5.51
C HIS A 96 4.15 -14.29 5.53
N GLU A 97 4.57 -14.74 4.35
CA GLU A 97 5.54 -15.84 4.21
C GLU A 97 6.99 -15.43 4.52
N LYS A 98 7.24 -14.13 4.78
CA LYS A 98 8.58 -13.57 5.01
C LYS A 98 9.56 -13.90 3.88
N ASN A 99 9.06 -13.92 2.64
CA ASN A 99 9.89 -14.12 1.46
C ASN A 99 10.79 -12.90 1.26
N GLU A 100 12.09 -13.12 1.11
CA GLU A 100 13.05 -12.05 0.79
C GLU A 100 12.89 -11.51 -0.63
N TYR A 101 12.28 -12.32 -1.52
CA TYR A 101 12.10 -11.98 -2.92
C TYR A 101 10.65 -12.21 -3.35
N MET A 102 10.17 -11.35 -4.24
CA MET A 102 8.85 -11.46 -4.86
C MET A 102 8.98 -11.35 -6.38
N ARG A 103 8.42 -12.33 -7.08
CA ARG A 103 8.23 -12.27 -8.54
C ARG A 103 7.01 -11.42 -8.89
N MET A 104 7.01 -10.82 -10.08
CA MET A 104 5.90 -9.98 -10.55
C MET A 104 4.55 -10.72 -10.48
N GLU A 105 4.52 -11.98 -10.93
CA GLU A 105 3.33 -12.83 -10.92
C GLU A 105 2.74 -13.06 -9.52
N ASN A 106 3.53 -12.88 -8.46
CA ASN A 106 3.10 -13.09 -7.08
C ASN A 106 2.53 -11.82 -6.43
N ALA A 107 2.77 -10.64 -7.02
CA ALA A 107 2.33 -9.36 -6.47
C ALA A 107 0.80 -9.18 -6.45
N VAL A 108 0.05 -10.03 -7.15
CA VAL A 108 -1.43 -10.01 -7.21
C VAL A 108 -2.10 -10.79 -6.07
N TYR A 109 -1.34 -11.52 -5.25
CA TYR A 109 -1.92 -12.38 -4.20
C TYR A 109 -1.85 -11.73 -2.83
N GLN A 110 -3.01 -11.66 -2.16
CA GLN A 110 -3.09 -11.36 -0.74
C GLN A 110 -2.80 -12.59 0.12
N TYR A 111 -2.57 -12.39 1.42
CA TYR A 111 -2.08 -13.41 2.36
C TYR A 111 -2.95 -14.66 2.48
N GLN A 112 -4.25 -14.58 2.17
CA GLN A 112 -5.13 -15.75 2.12
C GLN A 112 -5.01 -16.56 0.80
N GLY A 113 -4.06 -16.21 -0.07
CA GLY A 113 -3.84 -16.87 -1.36
C GLY A 113 -4.84 -16.50 -2.46
N ARG A 114 -5.74 -15.54 -2.20
CA ARG A 114 -6.68 -15.01 -3.19
C ARG A 114 -6.04 -13.86 -3.96
N LYS A 115 -6.49 -13.62 -5.19
CA LYS A 115 -6.08 -12.42 -5.92
C LYS A 115 -6.79 -11.20 -5.35
N TRP A 116 -6.06 -10.10 -5.15
CA TRP A 116 -6.64 -8.80 -4.81
C TRP A 116 -6.90 -7.94 -6.06
N THR A 117 -6.27 -8.29 -7.18
CA THR A 117 -6.49 -7.67 -8.50
C THR A 117 -6.15 -8.68 -9.60
N ASP A 118 -6.85 -8.57 -10.74
CA ASP A 118 -6.43 -9.15 -12.02
C ASP A 118 -5.93 -8.07 -12.99
N ASN A 119 -5.97 -6.80 -12.58
CA ASN A 119 -5.57 -5.66 -13.37
C ASN A 119 -4.10 -5.32 -13.13
N ARG A 120 -3.28 -5.52 -14.18
CA ARG A 120 -1.84 -5.23 -14.14
C ARG A 120 -1.54 -3.77 -13.77
N ALA A 121 -2.39 -2.81 -14.13
CA ALA A 121 -2.17 -1.40 -13.82
C ALA A 121 -2.20 -1.17 -12.29
N HIS A 122 -3.22 -1.65 -11.59
CA HIS A 122 -3.34 -1.50 -10.14
C HIS A 122 -2.25 -2.25 -9.38
N MET A 123 -1.87 -3.44 -9.85
CA MET A 123 -0.71 -4.15 -9.32
C MET A 123 0.57 -3.30 -9.44
N LEU A 124 0.82 -2.67 -10.60
CA LEU A 124 1.98 -1.81 -10.80
C LEU A 124 1.91 -0.54 -9.93
N GLU A 125 0.75 0.08 -9.77
CA GLU A 125 0.54 1.25 -8.89
C GLU A 125 1.03 0.94 -7.47
N LEU A 126 0.65 -0.21 -6.90
CA LEU A 126 1.16 -0.66 -5.60
C LEU A 126 2.69 -0.79 -5.60
N LEU A 127 3.26 -1.46 -6.60
CA LEU A 127 4.70 -1.69 -6.68
C LEU A 127 5.48 -0.36 -6.78
N TYR A 128 5.03 0.60 -7.58
CA TYR A 128 5.65 1.92 -7.68
C TYR A 128 5.60 2.68 -6.34
N LEU A 129 4.49 2.60 -5.58
CA LEU A 129 4.44 3.19 -4.23
C LEU A 129 5.50 2.59 -3.29
N GLY A 130 5.79 1.29 -3.41
CA GLY A 130 6.78 0.60 -2.59
C GLY A 130 8.24 0.80 -3.05
N CYS A 131 8.46 1.24 -4.29
CA CYS A 131 9.77 1.40 -4.90
C CYS A 131 10.21 2.88 -4.91
N THR A 132 10.21 3.52 -3.74
CA THR A 132 10.67 4.90 -3.54
C THR A 132 11.72 4.97 -2.42
N MET A 133 12.43 6.09 -2.29
CA MET A 133 13.37 6.29 -1.18
C MET A 133 12.66 6.53 0.16
N GLU A 134 11.39 6.94 0.13
CA GLU A 134 10.60 7.24 1.32
C GLU A 134 9.95 5.98 1.92
N THR A 135 9.53 5.05 1.07
CA THR A 135 8.88 3.80 1.47
C THR A 135 9.87 2.65 1.60
N VAL A 136 10.74 2.44 0.60
CA VAL A 136 11.79 1.40 0.58
C VAL A 136 11.25 0.01 0.94
N LEU A 137 10.10 -0.36 0.35
CA LEU A 137 9.45 -1.65 0.58
C LEU A 137 9.91 -2.71 -0.40
N ILE A 138 10.24 -2.30 -1.62
CA ILE A 138 10.82 -3.14 -2.65
C ILE A 138 11.94 -2.41 -3.38
N SER A 139 12.84 -3.18 -3.98
CA SER A 139 13.81 -2.66 -4.96
C SER A 139 13.22 -2.64 -6.37
N PRO A 140 13.89 -2.01 -7.34
CA PRO A 140 13.63 -2.27 -8.75
C PRO A 140 13.75 -3.77 -9.07
N PHE A 141 12.96 -4.25 -10.03
CA PHE A 141 13.00 -5.64 -10.47
C PHE A 141 14.32 -5.95 -11.18
N ASN A 142 14.81 -7.18 -11.05
CA ASN A 142 15.95 -7.68 -11.81
C ASN A 142 15.49 -8.36 -13.10
N ALA A 143 15.96 -7.90 -14.26
CA ALA A 143 15.50 -8.38 -15.56
C ALA A 143 15.80 -9.87 -15.81
N LYS A 144 16.82 -10.43 -15.16
CA LYS A 144 17.20 -11.85 -15.31
C LYS A 144 16.30 -12.78 -14.51
N THR A 145 15.84 -12.34 -13.33
CA THR A 145 15.07 -13.19 -12.40
C THR A 145 13.58 -12.86 -12.36
N ASP A 146 13.17 -11.72 -12.93
CA ASP A 146 11.83 -11.13 -12.82
C ASP A 146 11.36 -11.01 -11.35
N ALA A 147 12.31 -10.72 -10.46
CA ALA A 147 12.08 -10.61 -9.04
C ALA A 147 12.60 -9.30 -8.46
N THR A 148 11.92 -8.83 -7.42
CA THR A 148 12.36 -7.74 -6.55
C THR A 148 12.69 -8.28 -5.16
N SER A 149 13.65 -7.65 -4.48
CA SER A 149 13.87 -7.88 -3.05
C SER A 149 12.84 -7.13 -2.23
N LEU A 150 12.30 -7.75 -1.19
CA LEU A 150 11.43 -7.13 -0.21
C LEU A 150 12.24 -6.58 0.96
N GLY A 151 11.87 -5.40 1.45
CA GLY A 151 12.40 -4.82 2.69
C GLY A 151 11.86 -5.55 3.93
N VAL A 152 12.17 -6.84 4.07
CA VAL A 152 11.57 -7.77 5.05
C VAL A 152 11.65 -7.30 6.51
N GLU A 153 12.68 -6.53 6.87
CA GLU A 153 12.82 -5.94 8.21
C GLU A 153 11.79 -4.82 8.48
N ARG A 154 11.34 -4.14 7.43
CA ARG A 154 10.35 -3.05 7.48
C ARG A 154 8.93 -3.57 7.23
N LEU A 155 8.81 -4.67 6.49
CA LEU A 155 7.55 -5.19 6.03
C LEU A 155 6.89 -6.08 7.09
N LYS A 156 5.99 -5.47 7.86
CA LYS A 156 5.18 -6.16 8.86
C LYS A 156 3.96 -6.79 8.23
N SER A 157 3.61 -8.00 8.66
CA SER A 157 2.41 -8.69 8.17
C SER A 157 1.18 -8.01 8.73
N THR A 158 0.20 -7.68 7.89
CA THR A 158 -1.05 -7.03 8.30
C THR A 158 -2.25 -7.85 7.85
N LEU A 159 -3.35 -7.75 8.60
CA LEU A 159 -4.62 -8.38 8.24
C LEU A 159 -5.57 -7.36 7.59
N SER A 160 -6.42 -7.85 6.69
CA SER A 160 -7.53 -7.04 6.18
C SER A 160 -8.46 -6.68 7.33
N PRO A 161 -9.03 -5.46 7.40
CA PRO A 161 -10.05 -5.12 8.39
C PRO A 161 -11.32 -5.98 8.30
N LYS A 162 -11.49 -6.71 7.19
CA LYS A 162 -12.60 -7.67 6.98
C LYS A 162 -12.26 -9.10 7.42
N ASP A 163 -11.03 -9.35 7.85
CA ASP A 163 -10.62 -10.67 8.33
C ASP A 163 -11.28 -10.95 9.70
N PRO A 164 -11.91 -12.12 9.93
CA PRO A 164 -12.48 -12.46 11.23
C PRO A 164 -11.47 -12.43 12.38
N ALA A 165 -10.18 -12.68 12.10
CA ALA A 165 -9.10 -12.60 13.09
C ALA A 165 -8.58 -11.17 13.31
N PHE A 166 -9.00 -10.20 12.49
CA PHE A 166 -8.54 -8.82 12.55
C PHE A 166 -8.72 -8.16 13.92
N PRO A 167 -9.87 -8.29 14.63
CA PRO A 167 -10.02 -7.62 15.92
C PRO A 167 -8.98 -8.07 16.96
N ALA A 168 -8.70 -9.38 17.04
CA ALA A 168 -7.72 -9.91 17.97
C ALA A 168 -6.28 -9.54 17.55
N TRP A 169 -5.99 -9.59 16.26
CA TRP A 169 -4.71 -9.14 15.71
C TRP A 169 -4.48 -7.66 15.97
N TRP A 170 -5.49 -6.81 15.73
CA TRP A 170 -5.39 -5.37 15.94
C TRP A 170 -5.03 -5.04 17.38
N GLU A 171 -5.70 -5.62 18.38
CA GLU A 171 -5.38 -5.35 19.78
C GLU A 171 -3.92 -5.69 20.15
N ALA A 172 -3.34 -6.71 19.50
CA ALA A 172 -1.94 -7.08 19.70
C ALA A 172 -0.94 -6.16 18.97
N HIS A 173 -1.35 -5.52 17.87
CA HIS A 173 -0.46 -4.80 16.95
C HIS A 173 -0.75 -3.30 16.82
N LYS A 174 -1.83 -2.77 17.41
CA LYS A 174 -2.29 -1.40 17.20
C LYS A 174 -1.24 -0.34 17.51
N GLY A 175 -0.39 -0.55 18.52
CA GLY A 175 0.71 0.37 18.85
C GLY A 175 1.76 0.52 17.76
N GLU A 176 1.74 -0.33 16.73
CA GLU A 176 2.59 -0.20 15.54
C GLU A 176 2.00 0.72 14.47
N TRP A 177 0.69 0.99 14.55
CA TRP A 177 -0.11 1.62 13.49
C TRP A 177 -0.82 2.88 13.98
N GLU A 178 -1.09 2.98 15.27
CA GLU A 178 -1.49 4.20 15.99
C GLU A 178 -0.27 5.12 16.16
N ASP A 179 -0.04 6.01 15.18
CA ASP A 179 0.71 7.27 15.38
C ASP A 179 -0.14 8.41 14.81
#